data_AF-A0A521VEF1-F1
#
_entry.id   AF-A0A521VEF1-F1
#
_cell.length_a   1.000
_cell.length_b   1.000
_cell.length_c   1.000
_cell.angle_alpha   90.00
_cell.angle_beta   90.00
_cell.angle_gamma   90.00
#
_symmetry.space_group_name_H-M   'P 1'
#
loop_
_entity.id
_entity.type
_entity.pdbx_description
1 polymer ?
#
loop_
_entity_poly.entity_id
_entity_poly.type
_entity_poly.pdbx_seq_one_letter_code
_entity_poly.pdbx_strand_id
1 'polypeptide(L)'
;MSYHERWLLLPLAACAVLAQAQEPPRVWRGNFIAAKQGLMMSPCRSGERLIVHDGTPQRQLDALYKELTQRPGRAIFMELTGARNGRMVLAERLHRAYAEGPGCREDLDSVRLRANGVEPFWHLDAGRDAVLMRRPGGEPAQRFPGTAPHKRGGEYVYEGAAEHSVLRFAVREAACRDAMTGGYYTLSVTAEWDGRRLSGCAYWGDFERPR
;
A
#
# COMPACT_ATOMS: atom_id res chain seq x y z
N MET A 1 36.66 -15.25 72.52
CA MET A 1 36.59 -15.50 71.06
C MET A 1 35.15 -15.36 70.62
N SER A 2 34.84 -14.33 69.83
CA SER A 2 33.86 -14.33 68.74
C SER A 2 33.69 -12.91 68.23
N TYR A 3 34.30 -12.63 67.09
CA TYR A 3 34.04 -11.44 66.27
C TYR A 3 32.94 -11.81 65.26
N HIS A 4 31.84 -11.06 65.25
CA HIS A 4 30.84 -11.14 64.18
C HIS A 4 31.13 -10.07 63.13
N GLU A 5 31.64 -10.48 61.98
CA GLU A 5 31.78 -9.64 60.79
C GLU A 5 30.39 -9.33 60.20
N ARG A 6 30.07 -8.04 60.11
CA ARG A 6 28.91 -7.53 59.35
C ARG A 6 29.35 -7.24 57.93
N TRP A 7 28.96 -8.10 57.01
CA TRP A 7 29.09 -7.90 55.57
C TRP A 7 28.02 -6.91 55.08
N LEU A 8 28.45 -5.73 54.65
CA LEU A 8 27.61 -4.73 53.97
C LEU A 8 27.46 -5.11 52.50
N LEU A 9 26.26 -5.55 52.11
CA LEU A 9 25.89 -5.76 50.71
C LEU A 9 25.50 -4.41 50.08
N LEU A 10 26.31 -3.93 49.15
CA LEU A 10 26.01 -2.79 48.28
C LEU A 10 25.04 -3.24 47.16
N PRO A 11 23.92 -2.56 46.93
CA PRO A 11 23.03 -2.89 45.83
C PRO A 11 23.62 -2.38 44.51
N LEU A 12 23.86 -3.29 43.57
CA LEU A 12 24.19 -2.97 42.18
C LEU A 12 22.92 -2.44 41.50
N ALA A 13 22.86 -1.14 41.25
CA ALA A 13 21.84 -0.52 40.42
C ALA A 13 22.12 -0.84 38.95
N ALA A 14 21.41 -1.81 38.38
CA ALA A 14 21.42 -2.08 36.95
C ALA A 14 20.56 -1.03 36.22
N CYS A 15 21.21 -0.10 35.51
CA CYS A 15 20.55 0.76 34.54
C CYS A 15 20.05 -0.10 33.37
N ALA A 16 18.78 -0.51 33.40
CA ALA A 16 18.12 -1.04 32.21
C ALA A 16 17.88 0.12 31.23
N VAL A 17 18.67 0.18 30.16
CA VAL A 17 18.39 1.05 29.01
C VAL A 17 17.12 0.51 28.36
N LEU A 18 16.01 1.22 28.52
CA LEU A 18 14.78 0.98 27.77
C LEU A 18 15.07 1.33 26.30
N ALA A 19 15.48 0.33 25.52
CA ALA A 19 15.41 0.41 24.08
C ALA A 19 13.95 0.66 23.72
N GLN A 20 13.64 1.84 23.17
CA GLN A 20 12.30 2.14 22.66
C GLN A 20 11.99 1.07 21.60
N ALA A 21 11.03 0.19 21.89
CA ALA A 21 10.68 -0.89 21.01
C ALA A 21 10.18 -0.31 19.69
N GLN A 22 10.93 -0.53 18.62
CA GLN A 22 10.53 -0.14 17.27
C GLN A 22 9.25 -0.89 16.91
N GLU A 23 8.21 -0.16 16.49
CA GLU A 23 6.96 -0.79 16.08
C GLU A 23 7.21 -1.67 14.85
N PRO A 24 6.57 -2.85 14.76
CA PRO A 24 6.71 -3.70 13.58
C PRO A 24 6.25 -2.93 12.32
N PRO A 25 6.88 -3.17 11.15
CA PRO A 25 6.48 -2.53 9.92
C PRO A 25 5.01 -2.78 9.62
N ARG A 26 4.31 -1.71 9.23
CA ARG A 26 2.90 -1.77 8.83
C ARG A 26 2.64 -0.91 7.60
N VAL A 27 1.48 -1.07 7.00
CA VAL A 27 1.04 -0.20 5.92
C VAL A 27 0.68 1.18 6.48
N TRP A 28 1.19 2.20 5.81
CA TRP A 28 0.92 3.60 6.00
C TRP A 28 0.25 4.14 4.74
N ARG A 29 -0.84 4.88 4.93
CA ARG A 29 -1.51 5.64 3.87
C ARG A 29 -1.63 7.06 4.35
N GLY A 30 -1.35 8.02 3.49
CA GLY A 30 -1.41 9.41 3.87
C GLY A 30 -1.09 10.37 2.74
N ASN A 31 -1.19 11.65 3.07
CA ASN A 31 -0.74 12.72 2.20
C ASN A 31 0.70 13.08 2.55
N PHE A 32 1.55 13.14 1.53
CA PHE A 32 2.98 13.40 1.63
C PHE A 32 3.29 14.74 1.00
N ILE A 33 4.07 15.55 1.70
CA ILE A 33 4.56 16.85 1.22
C ILE A 33 6.04 16.99 1.55
N ALA A 34 6.81 17.59 0.64
CA ALA A 34 8.21 17.89 0.90
C ALA A 34 8.35 18.89 2.06
N ALA A 35 9.32 18.62 2.94
CA ALA A 35 9.72 19.45 4.06
C ALA A 35 11.25 19.56 4.14
N LYS A 36 11.76 20.36 5.09
CA LYS A 36 13.22 20.57 5.24
C LYS A 36 14.00 19.29 5.55
N GLN A 37 13.37 18.29 6.17
CA GLN A 37 14.00 17.04 6.63
C GLN A 37 13.51 15.81 5.85
N GLY A 38 13.12 15.99 4.58
CA GLY A 38 12.58 14.92 3.73
C GLY A 38 11.07 15.04 3.55
N LEU A 39 10.37 13.93 3.35
CA LEU A 39 8.92 13.92 3.21
C LEU A 39 8.24 13.94 4.58
N MET A 40 7.19 14.75 4.70
CA MET A 40 6.28 14.74 5.83
C MET A 40 4.98 14.05 5.42
N MET A 41 4.59 13.03 6.19
CA MET A 41 3.33 12.32 6.01
C MET A 41 2.29 12.83 7.01
N SER A 42 1.09 13.08 6.52
CA SER A 42 -0.14 13.17 7.33
C SER A 42 -0.93 11.87 7.12
N PRO A 43 -0.88 10.90 8.05
CA PRO A 43 -1.58 9.63 7.89
C PRO A 43 -3.09 9.85 7.78
N CYS A 44 -3.75 9.02 6.98
CA CYS A 44 -5.19 9.08 6.83
C CYS A 44 -5.88 8.91 8.20
N ARG A 45 -6.83 9.79 8.51
CA ARG A 45 -7.68 9.76 9.72
C ARG A 45 -6.93 9.85 11.08
N SER A 46 -5.68 10.31 11.13
CA SER A 46 -4.96 10.44 12.42
C SER A 46 -4.78 11.87 12.93
N GLY A 47 -4.73 12.88 12.04
CA GLY A 47 -4.34 14.25 12.40
C GLY A 47 -2.86 14.44 12.77
N GLU A 48 -2.07 13.35 12.80
CA GLU A 48 -0.65 13.38 13.09
C GLU A 48 0.18 13.93 11.93
N ARG A 49 1.41 14.37 12.24
CA ARG A 49 2.44 14.63 11.23
C ARG A 49 3.73 13.89 11.57
N LEU A 50 4.12 13.00 10.67
CA LEU A 50 5.27 12.11 10.80
C LEU A 50 6.34 12.47 9.76
N ILE A 51 7.60 12.36 10.15
CA ILE A 51 8.75 12.51 9.26
C ILE A 51 9.02 11.15 8.64
N VAL A 52 9.15 11.10 7.32
CA VAL A 52 9.40 9.86 6.59
C VAL A 52 10.84 9.85 6.10
N HIS A 53 11.61 8.87 6.59
CA HIS A 53 12.94 8.57 6.09
C HIS A 53 12.81 7.51 5.00
N ASP A 54 13.44 7.75 3.86
CA ASP A 54 13.42 6.82 2.74
C ASP A 54 14.44 5.69 2.94
N GLY A 55 13.94 4.53 3.38
CA GLY A 55 14.67 3.27 3.41
C GLY A 55 14.26 2.31 2.28
N THR A 56 13.50 2.80 1.28
CA THR A 56 13.07 1.96 0.16
C THR A 56 14.27 1.58 -0.72
N PRO A 57 14.17 0.48 -1.49
CA PRO A 57 15.16 0.19 -2.52
C PRO A 57 15.40 1.42 -3.40
N GLN A 58 16.67 1.75 -3.63
CA GLN A 58 17.12 2.89 -4.45
C GLN A 58 16.69 4.29 -3.95
N ARG A 59 16.09 4.43 -2.77
CA ARG A 59 15.65 5.72 -2.20
C ARG A 59 14.75 6.52 -3.17
N GLN A 60 13.72 5.86 -3.68
CA GLN A 60 12.90 6.35 -4.79
C GLN A 60 11.81 7.37 -4.40
N LEU A 61 11.51 7.58 -3.11
CA LEU A 61 10.36 8.38 -2.69
C LEU A 61 10.48 9.85 -3.08
N ASP A 62 11.65 10.46 -2.87
CA ASP A 62 11.89 11.87 -3.18
C ASP A 62 11.85 12.14 -4.69
N ALA A 63 12.42 11.22 -5.48
CA ALA A 63 12.42 11.32 -6.94
C ALA A 63 10.98 11.23 -7.48
N LEU A 64 10.22 10.25 -7.01
CA LEU A 64 8.84 10.04 -7.42
C LEU A 64 7.93 11.20 -6.97
N TYR A 65 8.14 11.75 -5.77
CA TYR A 65 7.42 12.93 -5.31
C TYR A 65 7.66 14.12 -6.25
N LYS A 66 8.91 14.40 -6.63
CA LYS A 66 9.25 15.50 -7.54
C LYS A 66 8.62 15.29 -8.92
N GLU A 67 8.67 14.06 -9.44
CA GLU A 67 8.05 13.69 -10.71
C GLU A 67 6.54 13.94 -10.70
N LEU A 68 5.83 13.42 -9.69
CA LEU A 68 4.37 13.50 -9.60
C LEU A 68 3.85 14.91 -9.28
N THR A 69 4.63 15.72 -8.57
CA THR A 69 4.19 17.07 -8.20
C THR A 69 4.47 18.11 -9.28
N GLN A 70 5.52 17.93 -10.09
CA GLN A 70 6.07 18.89 -11.07
C GLN A 70 6.52 20.25 -10.47
N ARG A 71 5.93 20.69 -9.35
CA ARG A 71 6.24 21.89 -8.58
C ARG A 71 6.18 21.57 -7.08
N PRO A 72 7.10 22.10 -6.26
CA PRO A 72 7.12 21.86 -4.81
C PRO A 72 5.87 22.41 -4.12
N GLY A 73 5.53 21.83 -2.96
CA GLY A 73 4.44 22.30 -2.09
C GLY A 73 3.07 21.64 -2.31
N ARG A 74 2.90 20.81 -3.34
CA ARG A 74 1.68 20.01 -3.52
C ARG A 74 1.76 18.71 -2.72
N ALA A 75 0.75 18.44 -1.89
CA ALA A 75 0.64 17.13 -1.26
C ALA A 75 0.21 16.06 -2.27
N ILE A 76 0.78 14.87 -2.17
CA ILE A 76 0.39 13.69 -2.97
C ILE A 76 0.04 12.52 -2.06
N PHE A 77 -0.79 11.60 -2.53
CA PHE A 77 -1.08 10.39 -1.78
C PHE A 77 0.04 9.38 -1.99
N MET A 78 0.45 8.71 -0.91
CA MET A 78 1.26 7.49 -1.01
C MET A 78 0.74 6.42 -0.05
N GLU A 79 0.97 5.17 -0.45
CA GLU A 79 0.84 3.98 0.38
C GLU A 79 2.19 3.27 0.44
N LEU A 80 2.70 2.99 1.63
CA LEU A 80 3.99 2.33 1.85
C LEU A 80 3.94 1.41 3.07
N THR A 81 4.79 0.40 3.13
CA THR A 81 5.13 -0.31 4.37
C THR A 81 6.32 0.37 5.03
N GLY A 82 6.26 0.55 6.35
CA GLY A 82 7.38 1.09 7.12
C GLY A 82 7.23 0.94 8.62
N ALA A 83 8.35 1.01 9.34
CA ALA A 83 8.41 0.92 10.80
C ALA A 83 8.44 2.31 11.45
N ARG A 84 7.71 2.47 12.56
CA ARG A 84 7.66 3.72 13.32
C ARG A 84 8.63 3.69 14.50
N ASN A 85 9.31 4.82 14.70
CA ASN A 85 10.04 5.15 15.91
C ASN A 85 9.73 6.61 16.30
N GLY A 86 8.88 6.80 17.32
CA GLY A 86 8.44 8.12 17.75
C GLY A 86 7.68 8.89 16.66
N ARG A 87 8.26 9.98 16.15
CA ARG A 87 7.69 10.78 15.04
C ARG A 87 8.23 10.39 13.66
N MET A 88 9.17 9.46 13.61
CA MET A 88 9.82 9.03 12.38
C MET A 88 9.20 7.71 11.89
N VAL A 89 9.05 7.60 10.58
CA VAL A 89 8.72 6.35 9.89
C VAL A 89 9.85 6.06 8.91
N LEU A 90 10.49 4.90 9.06
CA LEU A 90 11.41 4.37 8.06
C LEU A 90 10.57 3.65 7.01
N ALA A 91 10.46 4.23 5.81
CA ALA A 91 9.74 3.60 4.70
C ALA A 91 10.60 2.47 4.11
N GLU A 92 10.05 1.26 4.03
CA GLU A 92 10.78 0.06 3.60
C GLU A 92 10.33 -0.38 2.19
N ARG A 93 9.05 -0.23 1.88
CA ARG A 93 8.49 -0.59 0.58
C ARG A 93 7.39 0.38 0.17
N LEU A 94 7.53 0.96 -1.02
CA LEU A 94 6.44 1.71 -1.65
C LEU A 94 5.42 0.74 -2.28
N HIS A 95 4.13 1.03 -2.18
CA HIS A 95 3.07 0.28 -2.85
C HIS A 95 2.44 1.07 -3.99
N ARG A 96 2.12 2.35 -3.74
CA ARG A 96 1.61 3.27 -4.76
C ARG A 96 1.80 4.72 -4.37
N ALA A 97 1.87 5.60 -5.36
CA ALA A 97 1.89 7.04 -5.18
C ALA A 97 1.21 7.74 -6.35
N TYR A 98 0.38 8.75 -6.08
CA TYR A 98 -0.28 9.54 -7.12
C TYR A 98 -0.63 10.94 -6.61
N ALA A 99 -0.65 11.91 -7.52
CA ALA A 99 -1.03 13.30 -7.22
C ALA A 99 -2.54 13.55 -7.36
N GLU A 100 -3.25 12.68 -8.10
CA GLU A 100 -4.67 12.82 -8.44
C GLU A 100 -5.37 11.48 -8.24
N GLY A 101 -6.48 11.50 -7.51
CA GLY A 101 -7.21 10.28 -7.15
C GLY A 101 -8.01 10.41 -5.84
N PRO A 102 -8.59 9.30 -5.36
CA PRO A 102 -9.43 9.30 -4.16
C PRO A 102 -8.65 9.60 -2.87
N GLY A 103 -7.37 9.19 -2.80
CA GLY A 103 -6.50 9.39 -1.64
C GLY A 103 -7.08 8.76 -0.37
N CYS A 104 -7.00 9.48 0.75
CA CYS A 104 -7.54 9.03 2.03
C CYS A 104 -9.08 8.84 2.08
N ARG A 105 -9.81 9.21 1.03
CA ARG A 105 -11.26 8.98 0.91
C ARG A 105 -11.59 7.60 0.33
N GLU A 106 -10.59 6.86 -0.11
CA GLU A 106 -10.80 5.53 -0.66
C GLU A 106 -11.24 4.53 0.42
N ASP A 107 -12.31 3.78 0.14
CA ASP A 107 -12.74 2.63 0.92
C ASP A 107 -12.17 1.33 0.32
N LEU A 108 -11.46 0.58 1.17
CA LEU A 108 -10.77 -0.67 0.84
C LEU A 108 -11.08 -1.79 1.83
N ASP A 109 -11.97 -1.57 2.81
CA ASP A 109 -12.18 -2.48 3.94
C ASP A 109 -12.67 -3.87 3.48
N SER A 110 -13.51 -3.91 2.44
CA SER A 110 -14.03 -5.14 1.84
C SER A 110 -13.33 -5.53 0.53
N VAL A 111 -12.24 -4.85 0.18
CA VAL A 111 -11.50 -5.03 -1.07
C VAL A 111 -10.24 -5.82 -0.79
N ARG A 112 -10.04 -6.93 -1.50
CA ARG A 112 -8.79 -7.69 -1.47
C ARG A 112 -7.81 -7.10 -2.47
N LEU A 113 -8.27 -6.86 -3.69
CA LEU A 113 -7.48 -6.31 -4.79
C LEU A 113 -8.36 -5.36 -5.60
N ARG A 114 -7.81 -4.19 -5.94
CA ARG A 114 -8.42 -3.24 -6.86
C ARG A 114 -7.49 -3.05 -8.06
N ALA A 115 -8.07 -2.91 -9.24
CA ALA A 115 -7.33 -2.69 -10.46
C ALA A 115 -8.09 -1.79 -11.43
N ASN A 116 -7.37 -1.05 -12.25
CA ASN A 116 -7.95 -0.15 -13.24
C ASN A 116 -7.05 -0.01 -14.47
N GLY A 117 -7.65 0.32 -15.61
CA GLY A 117 -6.93 0.68 -16.83
C GLY A 117 -7.64 1.79 -17.59
N VAL A 118 -6.90 2.40 -18.52
CA VAL A 118 -7.28 3.66 -19.19
C VAL A 118 -7.79 3.42 -20.61
N GLU A 119 -7.15 2.56 -21.40
CA GLU A 119 -7.53 2.30 -22.79
C GLU A 119 -7.73 0.80 -23.07
N PRO A 120 -9.00 0.34 -23.18
CA PRO A 120 -10.22 1.07 -22.80
C PRO A 120 -10.27 1.33 -21.29
N PHE A 121 -11.12 2.24 -20.84
CA PHE A 121 -11.31 2.46 -19.41
C PHE A 121 -12.03 1.27 -18.77
N TRP A 122 -11.52 0.79 -17.65
CA TRP A 122 -12.14 -0.26 -16.86
C TRP A 122 -11.71 -0.20 -15.40
N HIS A 123 -12.53 -0.78 -14.54
CA HIS A 123 -12.30 -0.87 -13.11
C HIS A 123 -12.70 -2.24 -12.59
N LEU A 124 -11.89 -2.82 -11.70
CA LEU A 124 -12.10 -4.11 -11.09
C LEU A 124 -11.93 -4.02 -9.58
N ASP A 125 -12.90 -4.54 -8.83
CA ASP A 125 -12.80 -4.79 -7.40
C ASP A 125 -12.96 -6.27 -7.11
N ALA A 126 -11.89 -6.95 -6.73
CA ALA A 126 -11.97 -8.28 -6.14
C ALA A 126 -12.19 -8.14 -4.63
N GLY A 127 -13.46 -8.20 -4.23
CA GLY A 127 -13.87 -8.06 -2.83
C GLY A 127 -14.05 -9.40 -2.12
N ARG A 128 -14.60 -9.33 -0.90
CA ARG A 128 -14.99 -10.50 -0.11
C ARG A 128 -16.11 -11.31 -0.76
N ASP A 129 -17.15 -10.62 -1.24
CA ASP A 129 -18.42 -11.26 -1.61
C ASP A 129 -18.56 -11.45 -3.13
N ALA A 130 -17.79 -10.70 -3.93
CA ALA A 130 -17.74 -10.81 -5.39
C ALA A 130 -16.50 -10.13 -5.98
N VAL A 131 -16.20 -10.52 -7.22
CA VAL A 131 -15.41 -9.68 -8.12
C VAL A 131 -16.36 -8.84 -8.96
N LEU A 132 -16.17 -7.53 -8.95
CA LEU A 132 -16.98 -6.56 -9.70
C LEU A 132 -16.14 -5.94 -10.81
N MET A 133 -16.60 -6.06 -12.05
CA MET A 133 -15.97 -5.48 -13.23
C MET A 133 -16.86 -4.38 -13.81
N ARG A 134 -16.28 -3.21 -14.09
CA ARG A 134 -16.99 -2.02 -14.59
C ARG A 134 -16.29 -1.45 -15.81
N ARG A 135 -17.09 -0.89 -16.72
CA ARG A 135 -16.67 0.02 -17.80
C ARG A 135 -17.45 1.32 -17.67
N PRO A 136 -16.91 2.47 -18.08
CA PRO A 136 -17.69 3.70 -18.13
C PRO A 136 -18.99 3.50 -18.90
N GLY A 137 -20.10 3.95 -18.33
CA GLY A 137 -21.44 3.85 -18.92
C GLY A 137 -22.07 2.44 -18.88
N GLY A 138 -21.39 1.43 -18.33
CA GLY A 138 -21.87 0.05 -18.26
C GLY A 138 -22.39 -0.35 -16.88
N GLU A 139 -23.30 0.42 -16.29
CA GLU A 139 -23.98 0.03 -15.05
C GLU A 139 -25.18 -0.89 -15.34
N PRO A 140 -25.46 -1.91 -14.51
CA PRO A 140 -24.72 -2.28 -13.30
C PRO A 140 -23.38 -2.98 -13.59
N ALA A 141 -22.46 -2.92 -12.63
CA ALA A 141 -21.22 -3.69 -12.66
C ALA A 141 -21.46 -5.19 -12.92
N GLN A 142 -20.66 -5.80 -13.81
CA GLN A 142 -20.67 -7.24 -14.01
C GLN A 142 -20.12 -7.93 -12.75
N ARG A 143 -20.92 -8.85 -12.20
CA ARG A 143 -20.58 -9.59 -10.98
C ARG A 143 -20.06 -10.99 -11.33
N PHE A 144 -18.98 -11.40 -10.69
CA PHE A 144 -18.39 -12.73 -10.76
C PHE A 144 -18.22 -13.32 -9.35
N PRO A 145 -17.98 -14.64 -9.21
CA PRO A 145 -17.76 -15.28 -7.90
C PRO A 145 -16.66 -14.59 -7.07
N GLY A 146 -16.90 -14.40 -5.77
CA GLY A 146 -15.99 -13.73 -4.84
C GLY A 146 -14.79 -14.57 -4.38
N THR A 147 -14.40 -15.57 -5.16
CA THR A 147 -13.23 -16.40 -4.85
C THR A 147 -11.96 -15.54 -4.88
N ALA A 148 -11.09 -15.74 -3.90
CA ALA A 148 -9.82 -15.03 -3.84
C ALA A 148 -8.92 -15.43 -5.04
N PRO A 149 -8.17 -14.48 -5.62
CA PRO A 149 -7.10 -14.82 -6.54
C PRO A 149 -6.08 -15.73 -5.83
N HIS A 150 -5.71 -16.84 -6.46
CA HIS A 150 -4.74 -17.77 -5.90
C HIS A 150 -3.36 -17.54 -6.51
N LYS A 151 -2.31 -17.88 -5.75
CA LYS A 151 -0.94 -17.73 -6.23
C LYS A 151 -0.60 -18.84 -7.23
N ARG A 152 -0.07 -18.48 -8.39
CA ARG A 152 0.45 -19.39 -9.41
C ARG A 152 1.80 -18.87 -9.89
N GLY A 153 2.88 -19.50 -9.43
CA GLY A 153 4.24 -18.99 -9.65
C GLY A 153 4.43 -17.61 -9.01
N GLY A 154 4.85 -16.63 -9.81
CA GLY A 154 5.06 -15.24 -9.39
C GLY A 154 3.81 -14.34 -9.50
N GLU A 155 2.65 -14.90 -9.82
CA GLU A 155 1.42 -14.14 -10.10
C GLU A 155 0.28 -14.54 -9.17
N TYR A 156 -0.67 -13.62 -8.96
CA TYR A 156 -1.98 -13.91 -8.39
C TYR A 156 -3.00 -13.96 -9.51
N VAL A 157 -3.67 -15.11 -9.65
CA VAL A 157 -4.54 -15.38 -10.80
C VAL A 157 -5.96 -15.66 -10.35
N TYR A 158 -6.90 -15.23 -11.17
CA TYR A 158 -8.33 -15.42 -10.97
C TYR A 158 -8.97 -15.85 -12.28
N GLU A 159 -9.96 -16.73 -12.16
CA GLU A 159 -10.89 -17.09 -13.23
C GLU A 159 -12.28 -17.23 -12.63
N GLY A 160 -13.27 -16.60 -13.26
CA GLY A 160 -14.65 -16.64 -12.83
C GLY A 160 -15.59 -16.47 -14.02
N ALA A 161 -16.75 -17.12 -13.94
CA ALA A 161 -17.81 -17.02 -14.93
C ALA A 161 -19.11 -16.53 -14.28
N ALA A 162 -19.87 -15.76 -15.05
CA ALA A 162 -21.27 -15.42 -14.85
C ALA A 162 -22.05 -15.88 -16.10
N GLU A 163 -23.40 -15.86 -16.07
CA GLU A 163 -24.25 -16.51 -17.10
C GLU A 163 -23.72 -16.42 -18.54
N HIS A 164 -23.37 -15.20 -18.99
CA HIS A 164 -22.89 -14.95 -20.35
C HIS A 164 -21.55 -14.22 -20.39
N SER A 165 -20.75 -14.32 -19.33
CA SER A 165 -19.50 -13.56 -19.22
C SER A 165 -18.40 -14.34 -18.49
N VAL A 166 -17.17 -14.22 -18.96
CA VAL A 166 -15.99 -14.83 -18.36
C VAL A 166 -14.94 -13.77 -18.10
N LEU A 167 -14.41 -13.78 -16.88
CA LEU A 167 -13.32 -12.91 -16.44
C LEU A 167 -12.14 -13.75 -16.00
N ARG A 168 -10.97 -13.44 -16.56
CA ARG A 168 -9.68 -13.92 -16.09
C ARG A 168 -8.79 -12.72 -15.80
N PHE A 169 -8.00 -12.78 -14.74
CA PHE A 169 -6.92 -11.80 -14.56
C PHE A 169 -5.70 -12.41 -13.87
N ALA A 170 -4.55 -11.81 -14.15
CA ALA A 170 -3.28 -12.12 -13.51
C ALA A 170 -2.64 -10.81 -13.01
N VAL A 171 -2.24 -10.79 -11.74
CA VAL A 171 -1.53 -9.69 -11.10
C VAL A 171 -0.12 -10.11 -10.77
N ARG A 172 0.85 -9.27 -11.08
CA ARG A 172 2.27 -9.51 -10.82
C ARG A 172 2.93 -8.31 -10.15
N GLU A 173 3.98 -8.56 -9.38
CA GLU A 173 4.85 -7.52 -8.85
C GLU A 173 5.72 -6.93 -9.96
N ALA A 174 5.17 -5.95 -10.67
CA ALA A 174 5.87 -5.18 -11.68
C ALA A 174 5.33 -3.75 -11.66
N ALA A 175 6.26 -2.78 -11.71
CA ALA A 175 5.93 -1.37 -11.71
C ALA A 175 4.93 -1.03 -12.84
N CYS A 176 3.94 -0.22 -12.50
CA CYS A 176 2.90 0.24 -13.40
C CYS A 176 2.71 1.75 -13.26
N ARG A 177 2.61 2.42 -14.41
CA ARG A 177 2.27 3.84 -14.53
C ARG A 177 0.84 3.96 -15.04
N ASP A 178 0.00 4.67 -14.30
CA ASP A 178 -1.31 5.06 -14.80
C ASP A 178 -1.12 6.07 -15.94
N ALA A 179 -1.61 5.73 -17.13
CA ALA A 179 -1.34 6.50 -18.34
C ALA A 179 -1.98 7.89 -18.35
N MET A 180 -3.04 8.11 -17.56
CA MET A 180 -3.71 9.42 -17.48
C MET A 180 -3.06 10.34 -16.46
N THR A 181 -2.73 9.81 -15.29
CA THR A 181 -2.33 10.61 -14.12
C THR A 181 -0.84 10.56 -13.83
N GLY A 182 -0.10 9.63 -14.45
CA GLY A 182 1.30 9.34 -14.12
C GLY A 182 1.49 8.60 -12.80
N GLY A 183 0.39 8.25 -12.11
CA GLY A 183 0.41 7.54 -10.83
C GLY A 183 1.25 6.26 -10.90
N TYR A 184 2.03 6.02 -9.86
CA TYR A 184 2.91 4.86 -9.74
C TYR A 184 2.29 3.80 -8.86
N TYR A 185 2.35 2.55 -9.30
CA TYR A 185 1.88 1.36 -8.60
C TYR A 185 2.93 0.26 -8.71
N THR A 186 3.08 -0.59 -7.69
CA THR A 186 4.02 -1.72 -7.75
C THR A 186 3.43 -3.00 -8.31
N LEU A 187 2.13 -3.01 -8.62
CA LEU A 187 1.47 -4.14 -9.26
C LEU A 187 0.94 -3.73 -10.63
N SER A 188 1.11 -4.64 -11.58
CA SER A 188 0.47 -4.59 -12.89
C SER A 188 -0.52 -5.73 -13.01
N VAL A 189 -1.56 -5.51 -13.81
CA VAL A 189 -2.61 -6.50 -14.08
C VAL A 189 -2.78 -6.67 -15.58
N THR A 190 -2.96 -7.92 -15.99
CA THR A 190 -3.58 -8.27 -17.27
C THR A 190 -4.91 -8.93 -16.97
N ALA A 191 -5.95 -8.53 -17.70
CA ALA A 191 -7.27 -9.15 -17.61
C ALA A 191 -7.77 -9.54 -19.00
N GLU A 192 -8.56 -10.59 -19.05
CA GLU A 192 -9.34 -10.99 -20.22
C GLU A 192 -10.79 -11.02 -19.78
N TRP A 193 -11.61 -10.18 -20.41
CA TRP A 193 -13.04 -10.11 -20.15
C TRP A 193 -13.80 -10.26 -21.46
N ASP A 194 -14.49 -11.40 -21.60
CA ASP A 194 -15.22 -11.79 -22.81
C ASP A 194 -14.36 -11.73 -24.08
N GLY A 195 -13.17 -12.33 -23.99
CA GLY A 195 -12.17 -12.37 -25.08
C GLY A 195 -11.42 -11.05 -25.32
N ARG A 196 -11.79 -9.97 -24.62
CA ARG A 196 -11.07 -8.69 -24.71
C ARG A 196 -9.95 -8.63 -23.69
N ARG A 197 -8.72 -8.47 -24.16
CA ARG A 197 -7.55 -8.26 -23.33
C ARG A 197 -7.47 -6.82 -22.84
N LEU A 198 -7.18 -6.66 -21.56
CA LEU A 198 -7.09 -5.40 -20.84
C LEU A 198 -5.79 -5.40 -20.03
N SER A 199 -5.18 -4.23 -19.91
CA SER A 199 -3.98 -4.03 -19.08
C SER A 199 -4.21 -2.83 -18.17
N GLY A 200 -3.56 -2.84 -17.01
CA GLY A 200 -3.74 -1.79 -16.02
C GLY A 200 -2.80 -1.89 -14.84
N CYS A 201 -3.03 -1.00 -13.88
CA CYS A 201 -2.35 -1.01 -12.58
C CYS A 201 -3.24 -1.64 -11.53
N ALA A 202 -2.63 -2.24 -10.51
CA ALA A 202 -3.34 -2.87 -9.41
C ALA A 202 -2.75 -2.48 -8.06
N TYR A 203 -3.51 -2.71 -7.00
CA TYR A 203 -3.06 -2.56 -5.62
C TYR A 203 -3.94 -3.39 -4.69
N TRP A 204 -3.33 -3.82 -3.59
CA TRP A 204 -4.03 -4.56 -2.54
C TRP A 204 -4.90 -3.62 -1.70
N GLY A 205 -6.12 -4.08 -1.39
CA GLY A 205 -6.98 -3.44 -0.40
C GLY A 205 -6.63 -3.89 1.02
N ASP A 206 -7.60 -3.79 1.93
CA ASP A 206 -7.42 -4.10 3.36
C ASP A 206 -7.94 -5.49 3.72
N PHE A 207 -8.80 -6.09 2.89
CA PHE A 207 -9.32 -7.42 3.13
C PHE A 207 -8.31 -8.49 2.72
N GLU A 208 -7.79 -9.26 3.69
CA GLU A 208 -6.87 -10.38 3.46
C GLU A 208 -5.67 -10.01 2.56
N ARG A 209 -5.08 -8.83 2.80
CA ARG A 209 -3.88 -8.38 2.10
C ARG A 209 -2.76 -9.43 2.22
N PRO A 210 -2.15 -9.86 1.10
CA PRO A 210 -0.96 -10.71 1.16
C PRO A 210 0.17 -10.01 1.92
N ARG A 211 0.85 -10.76 2.80
CA ARG A 211 2.01 -10.26 3.55
C ARG A 211 3.27 -10.25 2.69
#